data_AF-N1PRL3-F1
#
_entry.id   AF-N1PRL3-F1
#
_cell.length_a   1.000
_cell.length_b   1.000
_cell.length_c   1.000
_cell.angle_alpha   90.00
_cell.angle_beta   90.00
_cell.angle_gamma   90.00
#
_symmetry.space_group_name_H-M   'P 1'
#
loop_
_entity.id
_entity.type
_entity.pdbx_description
1 polymer ?
#
loop_
_entity_poly.entity_id
_entity_poly.type
_entity_poly.pdbx_seq_one_letter_code
_entity_poly.pdbx_strand_id
1 'polypeptide(L)'
;MRNSEGEVVGPPPEAEGIYDSQGEDSEDGFAEVLDVRPDSDGWEDAEDDTEELSIKCLLCHDKFPTAQTMAEHCSKSHDFDLVSIQRQHKLDFYTTIKLVNYIRAEVQAGASRPDVSDAASWSDEKFLQPTLDGDALLFSLDDILDAPMEEEGDAQA
;
A
#
# COMPACT_ATOMS: atom_id res chain seq x y z
N MET A 1 14.70 30.83 -17.73
CA MET A 1 15.53 31.60 -18.69
C MET A 1 16.99 31.25 -18.45
N ARG A 2 17.80 30.97 -19.47
CA ARG A 2 19.26 30.72 -19.34
C ARG A 2 20.04 31.99 -19.68
N ASN A 3 21.10 32.29 -18.94
CA ASN A 3 21.99 33.42 -19.26
C ASN A 3 23.07 33.00 -20.28
N SER A 4 23.81 33.98 -20.81
CA SER A 4 24.71 33.85 -21.97
C SER A 4 25.96 32.98 -21.76
N GLU A 5 26.15 32.39 -20.57
CA GLU A 5 27.24 31.44 -20.28
C GLU A 5 26.75 29.99 -20.11
N GLY A 6 25.45 29.73 -20.38
CA GLY A 6 24.91 28.37 -20.46
C GLY A 6 24.53 27.71 -19.13
N GLU A 7 24.66 28.40 -18.01
CA GLU A 7 24.31 27.86 -16.68
C GLU A 7 22.83 28.06 -16.34
N VAL A 8 22.24 27.08 -15.64
CA VAL A 8 20.84 27.15 -15.18
C VAL A 8 20.82 27.82 -13.80
N VAL A 9 20.46 29.10 -13.77
CA VAL A 9 20.26 29.82 -12.51
C VAL A 9 18.83 29.56 -12.03
N GLY A 10 18.69 28.81 -10.93
CA GLY A 10 17.42 28.66 -10.23
C GLY A 10 16.95 30.01 -9.64
N PRO A 11 15.64 30.17 -9.34
CA PRO A 11 15.16 31.38 -8.70
C PRO A 11 15.84 31.58 -7.33
N PRO A 12 16.10 32.83 -6.93
CA PRO A 12 16.73 33.13 -5.64
C PRO A 12 15.83 32.66 -4.48
N PRO A 13 16.42 32.26 -3.33
CA PRO A 13 15.64 31.97 -2.13
C PRO A 13 14.93 33.26 -1.68
N GLU A 14 13.61 33.20 -1.54
CA GLU A 14 12.82 34.32 -1.04
C GLU A 14 13.20 34.58 0.42
N ALA A 15 13.67 35.79 0.70
CA ALA A 15 14.09 36.24 2.02
C ALA A 15 12.87 36.49 2.91
N GLU A 16 12.96 35.99 4.14
CA GLU A 16 12.09 36.20 5.30
C GLU A 16 11.42 37.59 5.32
N GLY A 17 10.13 37.61 4.96
CA GLY A 17 9.27 38.78 5.03
C GLY A 17 8.61 38.89 6.40
N ILE A 18 9.07 39.87 7.17
CA ILE A 18 8.54 40.39 8.44
C ILE A 18 7.01 40.43 8.45
N TYR A 19 6.36 39.72 9.37
CA TYR A 19 4.96 39.95 9.68
C TYR A 19 4.86 41.21 10.56
N ASP A 20 4.41 42.31 9.98
CA ASP A 20 4.02 43.50 10.76
C ASP A 20 2.67 43.22 11.40
N SER A 21 2.68 43.16 12.72
CA SER A 21 1.50 42.99 13.55
C SER A 21 0.95 44.38 13.88
N GLN A 22 -0.08 44.82 13.16
CA GLN A 22 -1.00 45.85 13.65
C GLN A 22 -2.43 45.31 13.57
N GLY A 23 -2.98 45.03 14.75
CA GLY A 23 -4.40 44.80 14.91
C GLY A 23 -5.13 46.13 14.99
N GLU A 24 -6.20 46.25 14.24
CA GLU A 24 -7.28 47.21 14.51
C GLU A 24 -8.61 46.48 14.33
N ASP A 25 -9.40 46.57 15.40
CA ASP A 25 -10.72 46.01 15.64
C ASP A 25 -11.73 46.56 14.62
N SER A 26 -12.46 45.69 13.93
CA SER A 26 -13.63 46.07 13.12
C SER A 26 -14.59 44.89 13.02
N GLU A 27 -15.63 44.98 13.84
CA GLU A 27 -16.79 44.10 13.89
C GLU A 27 -17.68 44.34 12.65
N ASP A 28 -17.49 43.61 11.56
CA ASP A 28 -18.51 43.54 10.52
C ASP A 28 -18.52 42.16 9.85
N GLY A 29 -19.67 41.51 9.97
CA GLY A 29 -19.88 40.13 9.54
C GLY A 29 -19.73 39.97 8.03
N PHE A 30 -18.75 39.16 7.63
CA PHE A 30 -18.77 38.48 6.36
C PHE A 30 -19.08 37.00 6.66
N ALA A 31 -20.36 36.71 6.85
CA ALA A 31 -20.82 35.36 6.60
C ALA A 31 -20.66 35.16 5.09
N GLU A 32 -19.52 34.62 4.65
CA GLU A 32 -19.41 34.00 3.32
C GLU A 32 -20.39 32.84 3.34
N VAL A 33 -21.62 33.16 2.95
CA VAL A 33 -22.58 32.23 2.44
C VAL A 33 -21.86 31.47 1.34
N LEU A 34 -21.38 30.27 1.65
CA LEU A 34 -20.97 29.30 0.65
C LEU A 34 -22.22 29.05 -0.19
N ASP A 35 -22.32 29.77 -1.30
CA ASP A 35 -23.37 29.63 -2.30
C ASP A 35 -23.16 28.27 -2.98
N VAL A 36 -23.58 27.21 -2.28
CA VAL A 36 -23.73 25.87 -2.82
C VAL A 36 -24.83 26.00 -3.88
N ARG A 37 -24.40 26.26 -5.11
CA ARG A 37 -25.30 26.29 -6.27
C ARG A 37 -26.09 24.98 -6.27
N PRO A 38 -27.43 25.03 -6.32
CA PRO A 38 -28.28 23.83 -6.35
C PRO A 38 -28.09 23.00 -7.64
N ASP A 39 -27.33 23.50 -8.61
CA ASP A 39 -27.00 22.87 -9.88
C ASP A 39 -25.52 22.42 -9.95
N SER A 40 -24.84 22.22 -8.81
CA SER A 40 -23.58 21.48 -8.83
C SER A 40 -23.91 20.07 -9.32
N ASP A 41 -23.55 19.82 -10.58
CA ASP A 41 -23.61 18.52 -11.26
C ASP A 41 -22.99 17.47 -10.34
N GLY A 42 -23.89 16.85 -9.57
CA GLY A 42 -23.52 16.15 -8.36
C GLY A 42 -23.08 14.77 -8.78
N TRP A 43 -21.76 14.58 -8.89
CA TRP A 43 -21.12 13.27 -9.02
C TRP A 43 -21.94 12.33 -9.92
N GLU A 44 -22.05 12.70 -11.20
CA GLU A 44 -22.80 11.93 -12.19
C GLU A 44 -22.30 10.47 -12.17
N ASP A 45 -23.24 9.59 -11.84
CA ASP A 45 -23.24 8.12 -11.87
C ASP A 45 -21.85 7.49 -12.05
N ALA A 46 -21.22 7.09 -10.94
CA ALA A 46 -20.11 6.16 -11.01
C ALA A 46 -20.66 4.87 -11.64
N GLU A 47 -20.32 4.66 -12.92
CA GLU A 47 -20.52 3.39 -13.59
C GLU A 47 -19.99 2.30 -12.64
N ASP A 48 -20.73 1.19 -12.49
CA ASP A 48 -20.31 0.01 -11.71
C ASP A 48 -19.09 -0.64 -12.41
N ASP A 49 -17.97 0.08 -12.43
CA ASP A 49 -16.64 -0.45 -12.71
C ASP A 49 -16.27 -1.29 -11.50
N THR A 50 -16.89 -2.46 -11.41
CA THR A 50 -16.32 -3.56 -10.64
C THR A 50 -15.00 -3.91 -11.34
N GLU A 51 -13.93 -3.15 -11.07
CA GLU A 51 -12.60 -3.48 -11.55
C GLU A 51 -12.27 -4.89 -11.06
N GLU A 52 -12.17 -5.85 -11.99
CA GLU A 52 -11.86 -7.23 -11.67
C GLU A 52 -10.48 -7.27 -10.97
N LEU A 53 -10.47 -7.52 -9.66
CA LEU A 53 -9.25 -7.58 -8.87
C LEU A 53 -8.30 -8.63 -9.46
N SER A 54 -7.08 -8.21 -9.79
CA SER A 54 -6.08 -9.06 -10.43
C SER A 54 -4.83 -9.16 -9.56
N ILE A 55 -4.80 -10.20 -8.73
CA ILE A 55 -3.75 -10.42 -7.74
C ILE A 55 -2.62 -11.24 -8.36
N LYS A 56 -1.41 -10.67 -8.43
CA LYS A 56 -0.22 -11.36 -8.94
C LYS A 56 0.32 -12.37 -7.93
N CYS A 57 0.71 -13.57 -8.36
CA CYS A 57 1.45 -14.54 -7.53
C CYS A 57 2.72 -13.92 -6.96
N LEU A 58 3.07 -14.26 -5.71
CA LEU A 58 4.29 -13.81 -5.04
C LEU A 58 5.58 -14.19 -5.79
N LEU A 59 5.61 -15.36 -6.42
CA LEU A 59 6.83 -16.00 -6.93
C LEU A 59 6.91 -16.11 -8.46
N CYS A 60 5.79 -15.92 -9.17
CA CYS A 60 5.73 -16.00 -10.63
C CYS A 60 4.91 -14.86 -11.27
N HIS A 61 4.62 -14.98 -12.56
CA HIS A 61 3.89 -13.97 -13.33
C HIS A 61 2.37 -14.20 -13.40
N ASP A 62 1.89 -15.33 -12.87
CA ASP A 62 0.47 -15.68 -12.91
C ASP A 62 -0.37 -14.72 -12.05
N LYS A 63 -1.62 -14.51 -12.47
CA LYS A 63 -2.56 -13.63 -11.79
C LYS A 63 -3.84 -14.39 -11.45
N PHE A 64 -4.47 -13.97 -10.36
CA PHE A 64 -5.60 -14.65 -9.74
C PHE A 64 -6.68 -13.64 -9.36
N PRO A 65 -7.96 -14.05 -9.38
CA PRO A 65 -9.08 -13.17 -9.05
C PRO A 65 -9.20 -12.90 -7.54
N THR A 66 -8.60 -13.74 -6.68
CA THR A 66 -8.71 -13.62 -5.22
C THR A 66 -7.40 -13.96 -4.51
N ALA A 67 -7.21 -13.41 -3.30
CA ALA A 67 -6.03 -13.69 -2.49
C ALA A 67 -5.93 -15.18 -2.13
N GLN A 68 -7.07 -15.83 -1.86
CA GLN A 68 -7.14 -17.26 -1.54
C GLN A 68 -6.66 -18.14 -2.71
N THR A 69 -7.14 -17.88 -3.93
CA THR A 69 -6.72 -18.66 -5.11
C THR A 69 -5.24 -18.46 -5.44
N MET A 70 -4.71 -17.24 -5.22
CA MET A 70 -3.28 -16.96 -5.32
C MET A 70 -2.46 -17.71 -4.24
N ALA A 71 -2.92 -17.71 -2.99
CA ALA A 71 -2.26 -18.39 -1.87
C ALA A 71 -2.21 -19.91 -2.09
N GLU A 72 -3.32 -20.50 -2.54
CA GLU A 72 -3.35 -21.92 -2.93
C GLU A 72 -2.37 -22.24 -4.06
N HIS A 73 -2.25 -21.37 -5.06
CA HIS A 73 -1.28 -21.55 -6.13
C HIS A 73 0.16 -21.48 -5.60
N CYS A 74 0.46 -20.53 -4.70
CA CYS A 74 1.77 -20.43 -4.05
C CYS A 74 2.13 -21.73 -3.31
N SER A 75 1.17 -22.28 -2.56
CA SER A 75 1.35 -23.54 -1.82
C SER A 75 1.57 -24.73 -2.77
N LYS A 76 0.70 -24.90 -3.79
CA LYS A 76 0.70 -26.08 -4.67
C LYS A 76 1.83 -26.08 -5.71
N SER A 77 2.20 -24.91 -6.24
CA SER A 77 3.12 -24.81 -7.38
C SER A 77 4.55 -24.44 -6.97
N HIS A 78 4.71 -23.81 -5.80
CA HIS A 78 5.99 -23.28 -5.34
C HIS A 78 6.40 -23.76 -3.95
N ASP A 79 5.60 -24.63 -3.32
CA ASP A 79 5.81 -25.08 -1.93
C ASP A 79 6.00 -23.90 -0.98
N PHE A 80 5.21 -22.83 -1.20
CA PHE A 80 5.30 -21.57 -0.47
C PHE A 80 3.93 -21.20 0.12
N ASP A 81 3.82 -21.32 1.44
CA ASP A 81 2.60 -21.02 2.17
C ASP A 81 2.78 -19.76 3.04
N LEU A 82 2.25 -18.64 2.54
CA LEU A 82 2.30 -17.34 3.24
C LEU A 82 1.59 -17.39 4.59
N VAL A 83 0.47 -18.12 4.71
CA VAL A 83 -0.32 -18.19 5.94
C VAL A 83 0.46 -18.96 7.01
N SER A 84 1.09 -20.07 6.64
CA SER A 84 1.95 -20.83 7.54
C SER A 84 3.15 -20.00 8.04
N ILE A 85 3.80 -19.23 7.15
CA ILE A 85 4.92 -18.35 7.52
C ILE A 85 4.45 -17.25 8.49
N GLN A 86 3.30 -16.62 8.19
CA GLN A 86 2.71 -15.61 9.06
C GLN A 86 2.46 -16.16 10.47
N ARG A 87 1.88 -17.36 10.59
CA ARG A 87 1.63 -18.02 11.88
C ARG A 87 2.92 -18.38 12.60
N GLN A 88 3.91 -18.93 11.88
CA GLN A 88 5.20 -19.33 12.45
C GLN A 88 5.94 -18.14 13.08
N HIS A 89 5.93 -16.99 12.40
CA HIS A 89 6.58 -15.78 12.88
C HIS A 89 5.67 -14.88 13.73
N LYS A 90 4.39 -15.25 13.90
CA LYS A 90 3.36 -14.47 14.62
C LYS A 90 3.24 -13.04 14.07
N LEU A 91 3.16 -12.92 12.76
CA LEU A 91 3.08 -11.62 12.09
C LEU A 91 1.70 -11.00 12.28
N ASP A 92 1.69 -9.72 12.58
CA ASP A 92 0.51 -8.87 12.45
C ASP A 92 0.31 -8.43 10.99
N PHE A 93 -0.75 -7.68 10.73
CA PHE A 93 -1.06 -7.17 9.39
C PHE A 93 0.11 -6.40 8.75
N TYR A 94 0.70 -5.45 9.46
CA TYR A 94 1.76 -4.60 8.92
C TYR A 94 3.07 -5.34 8.70
N THR A 95 3.44 -6.25 9.61
CA THR A 95 4.62 -7.10 9.46
C THR A 95 4.42 -8.13 8.35
N THR A 96 3.18 -8.55 8.07
CA THR A 96 2.84 -9.36 6.89
C THR A 96 2.99 -8.54 5.59
N ILE A 97 2.57 -7.28 5.57
CA ILE A 97 2.82 -6.37 4.43
C ILE A 97 4.32 -6.27 4.16
N LYS A 98 5.14 -6.09 5.21
CA LYS A 98 6.60 -6.03 5.05
C LYS A 98 7.16 -7.30 4.44
N LEU A 99 6.72 -8.47 4.92
CA LEU A 99 7.13 -9.76 4.37
C LEU A 99 6.75 -9.88 2.88
N VAL A 100 5.53 -9.52 2.50
CA VAL A 100 5.08 -9.55 1.11
C VAL A 100 5.96 -8.64 0.24
N ASN A 101 6.18 -7.39 0.65
CA ASN A 101 7.00 -6.46 -0.11
C ASN A 101 8.46 -6.89 -0.22
N TYR A 102 9.01 -7.54 0.81
CA TYR A 102 10.32 -8.17 0.75
C TYR A 102 10.37 -9.31 -0.27
N ILE A 103 9.41 -10.23 -0.23
CA ILE A 103 9.31 -11.33 -1.21
C ILE A 103 9.25 -10.78 -2.64
N ARG A 104 8.42 -9.76 -2.87
CA ARG A 104 8.34 -9.07 -4.16
C ARG A 104 9.68 -8.50 -4.60
N ALA A 105 10.42 -7.86 -3.70
CA ALA A 105 11.71 -7.24 -4.00
C ALA A 105 12.77 -8.28 -4.38
N GLU A 106 12.83 -9.39 -3.62
CA GLU A 106 13.75 -10.49 -3.89
C GLU A 106 13.45 -11.16 -5.24
N VAL A 107 12.16 -11.38 -5.55
CA VAL A 107 11.74 -11.96 -6.83
C VAL A 107 12.06 -11.02 -7.99
N GLN A 108 11.86 -9.71 -7.82
CA GLN A 108 12.29 -8.70 -8.81
C GLN A 108 13.82 -8.68 -9.00
N ALA A 109 14.58 -8.93 -7.94
CA ALA A 109 16.04 -9.06 -7.99
C ALA A 109 16.52 -10.39 -8.61
N GLY A 110 15.60 -11.32 -8.92
CA GLY A 110 15.88 -12.58 -9.60
C GLY A 110 15.91 -13.81 -8.69
N ALA A 111 15.54 -13.67 -7.41
CA ALA A 111 15.43 -14.82 -6.53
C ALA A 111 14.18 -15.64 -6.88
N SER A 112 14.36 -16.91 -7.25
CA SER A 112 13.23 -17.82 -7.49
C SER A 112 12.54 -18.27 -6.20
N ARG A 113 13.25 -18.21 -5.07
CA ARG A 113 12.73 -18.54 -3.74
C ARG A 113 13.40 -17.63 -2.70
N PRO A 114 12.73 -16.56 -2.27
CA PRO A 114 13.24 -15.68 -1.22
C PRO A 114 13.39 -16.44 0.09
N ASP A 115 14.46 -16.15 0.83
CA ASP A 115 14.63 -16.65 2.19
C ASP A 115 13.82 -15.81 3.16
N VAL A 116 12.82 -16.43 3.78
CA VAL A 116 11.89 -15.80 4.73
C VAL A 116 12.15 -16.25 6.17
N SER A 117 13.17 -17.08 6.40
CA SER A 117 13.45 -17.73 7.68
C SER A 117 13.91 -16.73 8.76
N ASP A 118 14.60 -15.66 8.34
CA ASP A 118 15.08 -14.61 9.24
C ASP A 118 14.18 -13.38 9.15
N ALA A 119 13.55 -13.03 10.27
CA ALA A 119 12.71 -11.85 10.37
C ALA A 119 13.48 -10.55 10.19
N ALA A 120 14.79 -10.53 10.48
CA ALA A 120 15.61 -9.35 10.31
C ALA A 120 15.70 -8.90 8.84
N SER A 121 15.59 -9.83 7.88
CA SER A 121 15.66 -9.56 6.44
C SER A 121 14.52 -8.67 5.94
N TRP A 122 13.36 -8.73 6.59
CA TRP A 122 12.16 -8.00 6.19
C TRP A 122 11.59 -7.08 7.29
N SER A 123 12.36 -6.81 8.35
CA SER A 123 11.91 -5.92 9.45
C SER A 123 12.00 -4.42 9.13
N ASP A 124 12.79 -4.05 8.12
CA ASP A 124 13.05 -2.67 7.69
C ASP A 124 11.74 -1.92 7.32
N GLU A 125 11.63 -0.65 7.72
CA GLU A 125 10.46 0.19 7.45
C GLU A 125 10.26 0.47 5.97
N LYS A 126 11.32 0.38 5.14
CA LYS A 126 11.19 0.53 3.68
C LYS A 126 10.17 -0.45 3.08
N PHE A 127 9.96 -1.61 3.69
CA PHE A 127 9.02 -2.62 3.21
C PHE A 127 7.56 -2.32 3.59
N LEU A 128 7.28 -1.22 4.30
CA LEU A 128 5.91 -0.70 4.41
C LEU A 128 5.47 0.02 3.13
N GLN A 129 6.39 0.37 2.24
CA GLN A 129 6.05 0.88 0.93
C GLN A 129 5.83 -0.28 -0.05
N PRO A 130 4.74 -0.28 -0.83
CA PRO A 130 4.49 -1.30 -1.84
C PRO A 130 5.64 -1.42 -2.85
N THR A 131 6.17 -2.63 -3.02
CA THR A 131 7.22 -2.91 -4.01
C THR A 131 6.64 -3.04 -5.43
N LEU A 132 5.34 -3.33 -5.53
CA LEU A 132 4.61 -3.47 -6.78
C LEU A 132 3.53 -2.38 -6.84
N ASP A 133 3.54 -1.59 -7.93
CA ASP A 133 2.50 -0.60 -8.19
C ASP A 133 1.12 -1.29 -8.32
N GLY A 134 0.15 -0.79 -7.56
CA GLY A 134 -1.21 -1.35 -7.55
C GLY A 134 -1.27 -2.81 -7.08
N ASP A 135 -0.45 -3.21 -6.09
CA ASP A 135 -0.48 -4.58 -5.56
C ASP A 135 -1.80 -4.88 -4.86
N ALA A 136 -2.75 -5.44 -5.62
CA ALA A 136 -4.07 -5.84 -5.16
C ALA A 136 -4.01 -6.81 -3.97
N LEU A 137 -2.93 -7.58 -3.81
CA LEU A 137 -2.79 -8.48 -2.66
C LEU A 137 -2.83 -7.71 -1.34
N LEU A 138 -2.17 -6.56 -1.25
CA LEU A 138 -2.03 -5.81 0.01
C LEU A 138 -3.39 -5.32 0.56
N PHE A 139 -4.37 -5.14 -0.31
CA PHE A 139 -5.74 -4.73 0.06
C PHE A 139 -6.63 -5.92 0.45
N SER A 140 -6.28 -7.12 0.02
CA SER A 140 -7.02 -8.36 0.27
C SER A 140 -6.24 -9.32 1.17
N LEU A 141 -5.26 -8.83 1.92
CA LEU A 141 -4.46 -9.66 2.82
C LEU A 141 -5.34 -10.25 3.92
N ASP A 142 -6.26 -9.47 4.50
CA ASP A 142 -7.14 -9.95 5.58
C ASP A 142 -7.94 -11.20 5.18
N ASP A 143 -8.35 -11.32 3.91
CA ASP A 143 -9.09 -12.48 3.40
C ASP A 143 -8.35 -13.81 3.58
N ILE A 144 -7.01 -13.79 3.62
CA ILE A 144 -6.18 -14.99 3.82
C ILE A 144 -5.55 -15.06 5.22
N LEU A 145 -5.46 -13.94 5.95
CA LEU A 145 -4.87 -13.88 7.28
C LEU A 145 -5.89 -14.18 8.39
N ASP A 146 -7.15 -13.80 8.21
CA ASP A 146 -8.24 -14.06 9.16
C ASP A 146 -8.93 -15.42 8.94
N ALA A 147 -8.36 -16.28 8.09
CA ALA A 147 -8.85 -17.65 7.92
C ALA A 147 -8.85 -18.35 9.29
N PRO A 148 -10.03 -18.77 9.80
CA PRO A 148 -10.14 -19.32 11.15
C PRO A 148 -9.15 -20.48 11.29
N MET A 149 -8.36 -20.44 12.36
CA MET A 149 -7.59 -21.60 12.78
C MET A 149 -8.59 -22.76 12.89
N GLU A 150 -8.53 -23.73 11.98
CA GLU A 150 -9.05 -25.04 12.27
C GLU A 150 -8.23 -25.53 13.46
N GLU A 151 -8.77 -25.32 14.66
CA GLU A 151 -8.30 -25.98 15.86
C GLU A 151 -8.44 -27.48 15.56
N GLU A 152 -7.33 -28.13 15.21
CA GLU A 152 -7.25 -29.58 15.24
C GLU A 152 -7.58 -29.99 16.67
N GLY A 153 -8.84 -30.36 16.88
CA GLY A 153 -9.34 -30.82 18.16
C GLY A 153 -8.48 -31.97 18.63
N ASP A 154 -7.79 -31.74 19.75
CA ASP A 154 -7.17 -32.76 20.57
C ASP A 154 -8.25 -33.75 21.01
N ALA A 155 -8.47 -34.78 20.18
CA ALA A 155 -9.27 -35.94 20.54
C ALA A 155 -8.41 -36.85 21.43
N GLN A 156 -8.38 -36.52 22.72
CA GLN A 156 -7.98 -37.45 23.77
C GLN A 156 -8.85 -38.71 23.70
N ALA A 157 -8.21 -39.87 23.51
CA ALA A 157 -8.69 -41.18 23.94
C ALA A 157 -7.50 -42.08 24.29
#